data_AF-A0A225VI22-F1
#
_entry.id   AF-A0A225VI22-F1
#
_cell.length_a   1.000
_cell.length_b   1.000
_cell.length_c   1.000
_cell.angle_alpha   90.00
_cell.angle_beta   90.00
_cell.angle_gamma   90.00
#
_symmetry.space_group_name_H-M   'P 1'
#
loop_
_entity.id
_entity.type
_entity.pdbx_description
1 polymer ?
#
loop_
_entity_poly.entity_id
_entity_poly.type
_entity_poly.pdbx_seq_one_letter_code
_entity_poly.pdbx_strand_id
1 'polypeptide(L)' 'VDILQRFKDHGENSFPVISILARIYLAKSMSTAPQDRFFSLSGYVVNELRTRLDEDCAEKLCLMRANWP' A
#
# COMPACT_ATOMS: atom_id res chain seq x y z
N VAL A 1 -1.53 -8.99 16.58
CA VAL A 1 -2.30 -7.95 17.28
C VAL A 1 -2.36 -6.74 16.37
N ASP A 2 -3.55 -6.37 15.87
CA ASP A 2 -3.70 -5.20 15.00
C ASP A 2 -3.83 -3.93 15.86
N ILE A 3 -2.78 -3.11 15.84
CA ILE A 3 -2.70 -1.88 16.63
C ILE A 3 -3.65 -0.81 16.05
N LEU A 4 -3.84 -0.76 14.74
CA LEU A 4 -4.76 0.17 14.08
C LEU A 4 -6.21 -0.15 14.45
N GLN A 5 -6.57 -1.45 14.42
CA GLN A 5 -7.88 -1.92 14.84
C GLN A 5 -8.14 -1.61 16.32
N ARG A 6 -7.15 -1.78 17.19
CA ARG A 6 -7.28 -1.42 18.61
C ARG A 6 -7.51 0.07 18.84
N PHE A 7 -6.79 0.95 18.12
CA PHE A 7 -7.03 2.39 18.21
C PHE A 7 -8.39 2.80 17.63
N LYS A 8 -8.89 2.05 16.63
CA LYS A 8 -10.23 2.26 16.07
C LYS A 8 -11.32 1.85 17.06
N ASP A 9 -11.22 0.68 17.66
CA ASP A 9 -12.32 0.12 18.45
C ASP A 9 -12.35 0.63 19.90
N HIS A 10 -11.18 0.90 20.49
CA HIS A 10 -11.06 1.31 21.90
C HIS A 10 -10.54 2.72 22.09
N GLY A 11 -9.61 3.15 21.23
CA GLY A 11 -8.99 4.46 21.34
C GLY A 11 -9.97 5.61 21.11
N GLU A 12 -10.97 5.41 20.24
CA GLU A 12 -11.93 6.44 19.87
C GLU A 12 -12.81 6.90 21.05
N ASN A 13 -13.15 5.97 21.96
CA ASN A 13 -13.97 6.27 23.15
C ASN A 13 -13.20 6.99 24.25
N SER A 14 -11.91 6.71 24.41
CA SER A 14 -11.10 7.31 25.49
C SER A 14 -10.34 8.56 25.06
N PHE A 15 -9.79 8.56 23.84
CA PHE A 15 -8.96 9.63 23.32
C PHE A 15 -9.15 9.78 21.80
N PRO A 16 -10.26 10.40 21.35
CA PRO A 16 -10.62 10.44 19.92
C PRO A 16 -9.54 11.12 19.06
N VAL A 17 -9.00 12.25 19.51
CA VAL A 17 -7.98 13.01 18.76
C VAL A 17 -6.66 12.23 18.67
N ILE A 18 -6.22 11.64 19.79
CA ILE A 18 -4.96 10.88 19.85
C ILE A 18 -5.08 9.60 19.02
N SER A 19 -6.25 8.97 19.02
CA SER A 19 -6.48 7.74 18.26
C SER A 19 -6.53 7.97 16.76
N ILE A 20 -7.06 9.11 16.31
CA ILE A 20 -6.94 9.54 14.92
C ILE A 20 -5.47 9.75 14.56
N LEU A 21 -4.72 10.49 15.39
CA LEU A 21 -3.31 10.77 15.15
C LEU A 21 -2.46 9.47 15.10
N ALA A 22 -2.69 8.56 16.04
CA ALA A 22 -2.01 7.28 16.11
C ALA A 22 -2.30 6.41 14.87
N ARG A 23 -3.55 6.38 14.40
CA ARG A 23 -3.90 5.67 13.16
C ARG A 23 -3.17 6.24 11.95
N ILE A 24 -3.13 7.56 11.80
CA ILE A 24 -2.42 8.22 10.68
C ILE A 24 -0.91 7.94 10.74
N TYR A 25 -0.31 8.08 11.92
CA TYR A 25 1.12 7.90 12.10
C TYR A 25 1.54 6.44 11.88
N LEU A 26 0.78 5.49 12.41
CA LEU A 26 1.08 4.06 12.33
C LEU A 26 0.68 3.43 10.99
N ALA A 27 -0.26 4.02 10.25
CA ALA A 27 -0.61 3.57 8.90
C ALA A 27 0.52 3.86 7.89
N LYS A 28 1.43 4.78 8.22
CA LYS A 28 2.59 5.06 7.37
C LYS A 28 3.58 3.89 7.46
N SER A 29 3.86 3.26 6.31
CA SER A 29 4.90 2.24 6.25
C SER A 29 6.26 2.82 6.63
N MET A 30 6.97 2.18 7.56
CA MET A 30 8.33 2.60 7.95
C MET A 30 9.37 2.38 6.84
N SER A 31 9.03 1.58 5.83
CA SER A 31 9.88 1.33 4.66
C SER A 31 9.17 1.82 3.39
N THR A 32 9.95 2.25 2.41
CA THR A 32 9.53 2.48 1.02
C THR A 32 9.44 1.17 0.22
N ALA A 33 9.94 0.07 0.77
CA ALA A 33 9.97 -1.25 0.15
C ALA A 33 8.66 -2.09 0.12
N PRO A 34 7.49 -1.67 0.64
CA PRO A 34 6.25 -2.41 0.38
C PRO A 34 5.94 -2.51 -1.13
N GLN A 35 6.32 -1.48 -1.88
CA GLN A 35 6.17 -1.44 -3.33
C GLN A 35 7.28 -2.23 -4.04
N ASP A 36 8.42 -2.52 -3.42
CA ASP A 36 9.52 -3.24 -4.08
C ASP A 36 9.14 -4.67 -4.46
N ARG A 37 8.32 -5.36 -3.65
CA ARG A 37 7.77 -6.68 -4.03
C ARG A 37 6.86 -6.56 -5.25
N PHE A 38 6.11 -5.47 -5.33
CA PHE A 38 5.21 -5.18 -6.42
C PHE A 38 5.98 -4.84 -7.72
N PHE A 39 7.02 -4.01 -7.62
CA PHE A 39 7.93 -3.66 -8.71
C PHE A 39 8.75 -4.86 -9.19
N SER A 40 9.19 -5.73 -8.28
CA SER A 40 9.91 -6.96 -8.63
C SER A 40 9.05 -7.92 -9.47
N LEU A 41 7.75 -8.00 -9.19
CA LEU A 41 6.81 -8.82 -9.97
C LEU A 41 6.43 -8.17 -11.31
N SER A 42 6.39 -6.83 -11.38
CA SER A 42 6.09 -6.09 -12.61
C SER A 42 7.31 -5.86 -13.51
N GLY A 43 8.52 -6.23 -13.07
CA GLY A 43 9.74 -6.16 -13.87
C GLY A 43 9.67 -6.91 -15.21
N TYR A 44 8.83 -7.94 -15.35
CA TYR A 44 8.65 -8.64 -16.63
C TYR A 44 7.86 -7.83 -17.68
N VAL A 45 7.05 -6.88 -17.22
CA VAL A 45 6.15 -6.04 -18.04
C VAL A 45 6.74 -4.64 -18.26
N VAL A 46 7.58 -4.18 -17.32
CA VAL A 46 8.19 -2.84 -17.33
C VAL A 46 9.56 -2.83 -18.02
N ASN A 47 10.30 -3.94 -18.02
CA ASN A 47 11.66 -3.99 -18.56
C ASN A 47 11.68 -4.19 -20.09
N GLU A 48 12.80 -3.88 -20.76
CA GLU A 48 12.98 -3.96 -22.23
C GLU A 48 13.05 -5.40 -22.78
N LEU A 49 12.14 -6.25 -22.35
CA LEU A 49 11.91 -7.59 -22.87
C LEU A 49 10.79 -7.56 -23.90
N ARG A 50 10.62 -8.67 -24.63
CA ARG A 50 9.61 -8.87 -25.67
C ARG A 50 8.15 -8.69 -25.19
N THR A 51 7.95 -8.53 -23.88
CA THR A 51 6.67 -8.38 -23.15
C THR A 51 6.45 -6.98 -22.59
N ARG A 52 7.26 -5.98 -22.99
CA ARG A 52 7.11 -4.59 -22.54
C ARG A 52 5.72 -4.07 -22.89
N LEU A 53 4.96 -3.64 -21.89
CA LEU A 53 3.75 -2.85 -22.11
C LEU A 53 4.13 -1.37 -22.29
N ASP A 54 3.28 -0.64 -23.00
CA ASP A 54 3.32 0.81 -23.02
C ASP A 54 3.11 1.37 -21.60
N GLU A 55 3.69 2.54 -21.31
CA GLU A 55 3.80 3.09 -19.95
C GLU A 55 2.42 3.27 -19.27
N ASP A 56 1.47 3.85 -19.99
CA ASP A 56 0.07 4.01 -19.55
C ASP A 56 -0.60 2.67 -19.22
N CYS A 57 -0.20 1.63 -19.94
CA CYS A 57 -0.79 0.31 -19.88
C CYS A 57 -0.18 -0.50 -18.72
N ALA A 58 1.12 -0.33 -18.48
CA ALA A 58 1.82 -0.84 -17.30
C ALA A 58 1.30 -0.18 -16.01
N GLU A 59 1.08 1.14 -16.00
CA GLU A 59 0.50 1.85 -14.86
C GLU A 59 -0.91 1.34 -14.52
N LYS A 60 -1.79 1.21 -15.52
CA LYS A 60 -3.15 0.66 -15.32
C LYS A 60 -3.12 -0.76 -14.79
N LEU A 61 -2.24 -1.61 -15.32
CA LEU A 61 -2.08 -2.99 -14.84
C LEU A 61 -1.60 -3.00 -13.39
N CYS A 62 -0.70 -2.08 -13.05
CA CYS A 62 -0.21 -1.92 -11.69
C CYS A 62 -1.36 -1.50 -10.73
N LEU A 63 -2.12 -0.48 -11.09
CA LEU A 63 -3.28 -0.02 -10.32
C LEU A 63 -4.34 -1.12 -10.17
N MET A 64 -4.63 -1.86 -11.25
CA MET A 64 -5.55 -2.99 -11.19
C MET A 64 -5.06 -4.08 -10.24
N ARG A 65 -3.78 -4.48 -10.32
CA ARG A 65 -3.22 -5.51 -9.44
C ARG A 65 -3.17 -5.11 -7.97
N ALA A 66 -2.94 -3.83 -7.68
CA ALA A 66 -2.96 -3.32 -6.31
C ALA A 66 -4.37 -3.28 -5.69
N ASN A 67 -5.41 -3.16 -6.51
CA ASN A 67 -6.81 -3.05 -6.08
C ASN A 67 -7.65 -4.31 -6.35
N TRP A 68 -7.05 -5.38 -6.89
CA TRP A 68 -7.75 -6.63 -7.18
C TRP A 68 -8.05 -7.41 -5.88
N PRO A 69 -9.29 -7.89 -5.67
CA PRO A 69 -9.71 -8.58 -4.44
C PRO A 69 -9.08 -9.97 -4.25
#